data_AF-A0A955X620-F1
#
_entry.id   AF-A0A955X620-F1
#
_cell.length_a   1.000
_cell.length_b   1.000
_cell.length_c   1.000
_cell.angle_alpha   90.00
_cell.angle_beta   90.00
_cell.angle_gamma   90.00
#
_symmetry.space_group_name_H-M   'P 1'
#
loop_
_entity.id
_entity.type
_entity.pdbx_description
1 polymer ?
#
loop_
_entity_poly.entity_id
_entity_poly.type
_entity_poly.pdbx_seq_one_letter_code
_entity_poly.pdbx_strand_id
1 'polypeptide(L)'
;MAAPPGLSPETAVQVCGPRASYEYVATAPTCADGTNPFDGDVEIARAARIRTVTSDKGITVDVYRVPCPEGPLALHIDMYECTPDDPAYEQMKRPATAPSITDHPIWRAYVEQGLAPLEALCDTEDPINLMVCVLALTSGSYLAEQHRRSADVLREFCDQLRTHAGSDPREEVIAFVAGMTSQRLRQLGKGWTLSDWQAAMRLWGEACRLEEGRADRLIERLQR
;
A
#
# COMPACT_ATOMS: atom_id res chain seq x y z
N MET A 1 -14.93 29.20 -19.60
CA MET A 1 -14.16 29.13 -18.35
C MET A 1 -13.49 27.76 -18.33
N ALA A 2 -12.19 27.66 -18.05
CA ALA A 2 -11.53 26.36 -17.92
C ALA A 2 -12.11 25.63 -16.71
N ALA A 3 -12.27 24.31 -16.81
CA ALA A 3 -12.65 23.50 -15.65
C ALA A 3 -11.57 23.61 -14.55
N PRO A 4 -11.95 23.58 -13.27
CA PRO A 4 -10.97 23.50 -12.19
C PRO A 4 -10.00 22.32 -12.41
N PRO A 5 -8.70 22.48 -12.14
CA PRO A 5 -7.75 21.38 -12.24
C PRO A 5 -8.10 20.29 -11.21
N GLY A 6 -7.76 19.04 -11.52
CA GLY A 6 -7.94 17.88 -10.64
C GLY A 6 -9.32 17.21 -10.67
N LEU A 7 -10.27 17.69 -11.48
CA LEU A 7 -11.61 17.07 -11.53
C LEU A 7 -11.70 15.81 -12.42
N SER A 8 -10.65 15.52 -13.19
CA SER A 8 -10.54 14.33 -14.04
C SER A 8 -9.09 13.84 -14.12
N PRO A 9 -8.83 12.58 -14.50
CA PRO A 9 -7.48 12.09 -14.74
C PRO A 9 -6.71 12.91 -15.79
N GLU A 10 -7.39 13.45 -16.80
CA GLU A 10 -6.80 14.23 -17.89
C GLU A 10 -6.41 15.64 -17.47
N THR A 11 -7.04 16.13 -16.40
CA THR A 11 -6.79 17.45 -15.80
C THR A 11 -6.14 17.35 -14.43
N ALA A 12 -5.53 16.19 -14.10
CA ALA A 12 -4.91 15.93 -12.81
C ALA A 12 -3.96 17.08 -12.41
N VAL A 13 -3.98 17.44 -11.12
CA VAL A 13 -3.03 18.42 -10.60
C VAL A 13 -1.66 17.76 -10.54
N GLN A 14 -0.68 18.37 -11.18
CA GLN A 14 0.70 17.92 -11.07
C GLN A 14 1.30 18.40 -9.75
N VAL A 15 1.73 17.44 -8.92
CA VAL A 15 2.35 17.71 -7.63
C VAL A 15 3.49 16.71 -7.42
N CYS A 16 4.75 17.16 -7.46
CA CYS A 16 5.86 16.22 -7.50
C CYS A 16 6.07 15.45 -6.18
N GLY A 17 5.78 14.15 -6.20
CA GLY A 17 6.06 13.19 -5.14
C GLY A 17 4.95 13.01 -4.08
N PRO A 18 4.96 11.89 -3.32
CA PRO A 18 3.88 11.53 -2.40
C PRO A 18 3.65 12.52 -1.26
N ARG A 19 4.71 13.04 -0.65
CA ARG A 19 4.55 13.98 0.46
C ARG A 19 3.91 15.29 0.00
N ALA A 20 4.37 15.83 -1.12
CA ALA A 20 3.83 17.05 -1.68
C ALA A 20 2.36 16.85 -2.12
N SER A 21 2.01 15.68 -2.66
CA SER A 21 0.61 15.39 -3.02
C SER A 21 -0.30 15.37 -1.80
N TYR A 22 0.13 14.78 -0.67
CA TYR A 22 -0.65 14.81 0.57
C TYR A 22 -0.78 16.23 1.13
N GLU A 23 0.29 17.02 1.12
CA GLU A 23 0.27 18.42 1.55
C GLU A 23 -0.65 19.27 0.67
N TYR A 24 -0.66 19.04 -0.63
CA TYR A 24 -1.58 19.69 -1.57
C TYR A 24 -3.03 19.33 -1.23
N VAL A 25 -3.34 18.03 -1.11
CA VAL A 25 -4.70 17.55 -0.77
C VAL A 25 -5.16 18.11 0.57
N ALA A 26 -4.28 18.24 1.55
CA ALA A 26 -4.60 18.76 2.87
C ALA A 26 -4.95 20.26 2.88
N THR A 27 -4.42 21.05 1.95
CA THR A 27 -4.44 22.53 2.04
C THR A 27 -5.17 23.22 0.91
N ALA A 28 -5.16 22.67 -0.30
CA ALA A 28 -5.64 23.34 -1.50
C ALA A 28 -7.13 23.14 -1.82
N PRO A 29 -7.73 21.94 -1.67
CA PRO A 29 -9.13 21.72 -2.02
C PRO A 29 -10.07 22.53 -1.13
N THR A 30 -11.02 23.22 -1.76
CA THR A 30 -12.07 23.95 -1.07
C THR A 30 -13.43 23.47 -1.58
N CYS A 31 -14.33 23.17 -0.66
CA CYS A 31 -15.72 22.83 -0.95
C CYS A 31 -16.51 24.07 -1.41
N ALA A 32 -17.71 23.88 -1.92
CA ALA A 32 -18.56 24.96 -2.44
C ALA A 32 -18.91 26.01 -1.37
N ASP A 33 -18.91 25.63 -0.09
CA ASP A 33 -19.13 26.52 1.05
C ASP A 33 -17.87 27.27 1.52
N GLY A 34 -16.72 27.06 0.87
CA GLY A 34 -15.46 27.69 1.23
C GLY A 34 -14.64 26.92 2.27
N THR A 35 -15.12 25.78 2.77
CA THR A 35 -14.39 24.98 3.76
C THR A 35 -13.35 24.05 3.13
N ASN A 36 -12.29 23.72 3.87
CA ASN A 36 -11.38 22.64 3.54
C ASN A 36 -11.59 21.52 4.57
N PRO A 37 -12.09 20.34 4.19
CA PRO A 37 -12.41 19.27 5.15
C PRO A 37 -11.22 18.65 5.87
N PHE A 38 -10.00 18.89 5.39
CA PHE A 38 -8.78 18.37 5.99
C PHE A 38 -8.08 19.38 6.90
N ASP A 39 -8.39 20.68 6.80
CA ASP A 39 -7.82 21.75 7.63
C ASP A 39 -6.27 21.69 7.77
N GLY A 40 -5.59 21.30 6.69
CA GLY A 40 -4.13 21.14 6.68
C GLY A 40 -3.59 19.84 7.30
N ASP A 41 -4.45 18.93 7.78
CA ASP A 41 -4.05 17.62 8.29
C ASP A 41 -3.60 16.68 7.16
N VAL A 42 -2.28 16.54 7.04
CA VAL A 42 -1.62 15.72 6.03
C VAL A 42 -1.93 14.22 6.19
N GLU A 43 -2.15 13.73 7.41
CA GLU A 43 -2.42 12.31 7.63
C GLU A 43 -3.85 11.95 7.21
N ILE A 44 -4.82 12.81 7.50
CA ILE A 44 -6.20 12.64 7.03
C ILE A 44 -6.25 12.75 5.50
N ALA A 45 -5.52 13.71 4.92
CA ALA A 45 -5.42 13.87 3.47
C ALA A 45 -4.78 12.65 2.79
N ARG A 46 -3.71 12.09 3.38
CA ARG A 46 -3.08 10.85 2.90
C ARG A 46 -4.08 9.69 2.90
N ALA A 47 -4.85 9.53 3.98
CA ALA A 47 -5.86 8.48 4.12
C ALA A 47 -7.04 8.65 3.14
N ALA A 48 -7.23 9.85 2.57
CA ALA A 48 -8.27 10.12 1.58
C ALA A 48 -7.99 9.55 0.18
N ARG A 49 -6.78 9.05 -0.09
CA ARG A 49 -6.46 8.34 -1.34
C ARG A 49 -7.29 7.05 -1.43
N ILE A 50 -8.11 6.94 -2.46
CA ILE A 50 -9.02 5.81 -2.64
C ILE A 50 -8.54 4.80 -3.68
N ARG A 51 -7.80 5.22 -4.71
CA ARG A 51 -7.28 4.36 -5.77
C ARG A 51 -6.27 5.10 -6.64
N THR A 52 -5.66 4.36 -7.55
CA THR A 52 -4.85 4.87 -8.66
C THR A 52 -5.53 4.51 -9.97
N VAL A 53 -5.51 5.41 -10.94
CA VAL A 53 -6.03 5.19 -12.29
C VAL A 53 -4.99 5.58 -13.34
N THR A 54 -5.16 5.10 -14.57
CA THR A 54 -4.36 5.53 -15.71
C THR A 54 -5.25 6.41 -16.59
N SER A 55 -4.80 7.61 -16.93
CA SER A 55 -5.52 8.49 -17.86
C SER A 55 -5.42 7.96 -19.30
N ASP A 56 -6.23 8.51 -20.21
CA ASP A 56 -6.16 8.16 -21.64
C ASP A 56 -4.79 8.47 -22.28
N LYS A 57 -3.98 9.31 -21.64
CA LYS A 57 -2.61 9.64 -22.05
C LYS A 57 -1.56 8.65 -21.50
N GLY A 58 -1.97 7.63 -20.75
CA GLY A 58 -1.07 6.67 -20.12
C GLY A 58 -0.45 7.15 -18.80
N ILE A 59 -0.89 8.29 -18.27
CA ILE A 59 -0.33 8.89 -17.04
C ILE A 59 -0.98 8.22 -15.82
N THR A 60 -0.17 7.86 -14.84
CA THR A 60 -0.65 7.30 -13.56
C THR A 60 -1.10 8.43 -12.65
N VAL A 61 -2.31 8.35 -12.13
CA VAL A 61 -2.95 9.42 -11.36
C VAL A 61 -3.61 8.84 -10.11
N ASP A 62 -3.37 9.48 -8.98
CA ASP A 62 -4.01 9.13 -7.72
C ASP A 62 -5.35 9.85 -7.58
N VAL A 63 -6.35 9.13 -7.08
CA VAL A 63 -7.67 9.66 -6.81
C VAL A 63 -7.87 9.78 -5.31
N TYR A 64 -8.17 11.00 -4.86
CA TYR A 64 -8.51 11.35 -3.49
C TYR A 64 -10.00 11.65 -3.38
N ARG A 65 -10.60 11.25 -2.27
CA ARG A 65 -11.99 11.57 -1.93
C ARG A 65 -12.02 12.67 -0.89
N VAL A 66 -12.36 13.89 -1.29
CA VAL A 66 -12.50 15.05 -0.40
C VAL A 66 -13.94 15.09 0.14
N PRO A 67 -14.15 14.99 1.46
CA PRO A 67 -15.50 14.84 2.04
C PRO A 67 -16.21 16.19 2.21
N CYS A 68 -16.65 16.80 1.10
CA CYS A 68 -17.38 18.07 1.15
C CYS A 68 -18.85 17.91 1.59
N PRO A 69 -19.46 18.92 2.25
CA PRO A 69 -20.85 18.88 2.72
C PRO A 69 -21.89 18.65 1.61
N GLU A 70 -21.65 19.18 0.42
CA GLU A 70 -22.50 19.03 -0.77
C GLU A 70 -22.36 17.65 -1.44
N GLY A 71 -21.36 16.85 -1.03
CA GLY A 71 -21.04 15.55 -1.57
C GLY A 71 -19.53 15.35 -1.76
N PRO A 72 -19.07 14.10 -1.85
CA PRO A 72 -17.64 13.82 -2.01
C PRO A 72 -17.10 14.32 -3.35
N LEU A 73 -16.04 15.12 -3.30
CA LEU A 73 -15.28 15.57 -4.47
C LEU A 73 -14.16 14.58 -4.78
N ALA A 74 -14.07 14.14 -6.05
CA ALA A 74 -12.98 13.31 -6.53
C ALA A 74 -11.85 14.19 -7.07
N LEU A 75 -10.72 14.22 -6.37
CA LEU A 75 -9.54 14.98 -6.75
C LEU A 75 -8.47 14.07 -7.34
N HIS A 76 -7.95 14.44 -8.50
CA HIS A 76 -6.97 13.67 -9.27
C HIS A 76 -5.61 14.36 -9.19
N ILE A 77 -4.60 13.64 -8.68
CA ILE A 77 -3.23 14.14 -8.51
C ILE A 77 -2.27 13.28 -9.31
N ASP A 78 -1.51 13.89 -10.20
CA ASP A 78 -0.34 13.28 -10.82
C ASP A 78 0.89 13.64 -9.98
N MET A 79 1.43 12.65 -9.29
CA MET A 79 2.65 12.81 -8.50
C MET A 79 3.87 12.11 -9.09
N TYR A 80 3.72 11.57 -10.29
CA TYR A 80 4.69 10.71 -10.94
C TYR A 80 5.42 11.44 -12.06
N GLU A 81 4.75 12.34 -12.77
CA GLU A 81 5.41 13.21 -13.74
C GLU A 81 5.91 14.50 -13.08
N CYS A 82 7.17 14.47 -12.64
CA CYS A 82 7.87 15.66 -12.21
C CYS A 82 8.64 16.27 -13.38
N THR A 83 8.57 17.60 -13.55
CA THR A 83 9.39 18.31 -14.53
C THR A 83 10.74 18.71 -13.93
N PRO A 84 11.79 18.91 -14.75
CA PRO A 84 13.10 19.36 -14.27
C PRO A 84 13.12 20.65 -13.45
N ASP A 85 12.09 21.48 -13.62
CA ASP A 85 11.95 22.76 -12.93
C ASP A 85 11.28 22.64 -11.55
N ASP A 86 10.78 21.44 -11.18
CA ASP A 86 10.21 21.19 -9.87
C ASP A 86 11.32 20.99 -8.80
N PRO A 87 11.30 21.72 -7.67
CA PRO A 87 12.29 21.54 -6.60
C PRO A 87 12.40 20.10 -6.06
N ALA A 88 11.34 19.29 -6.17
CA ALA A 88 11.31 17.90 -5.77
C ALA A 88 11.77 16.93 -6.87
N TYR A 89 12.00 17.41 -8.10
CA TYR A 89 12.43 16.59 -9.24
C TYR A 89 13.73 15.84 -8.97
N GLU A 90 14.73 16.49 -8.38
CA GLU A 90 16.01 15.85 -8.07
C GLU A 90 15.87 14.81 -6.93
N GLN A 91 14.86 14.92 -6.07
CA GLN A 91 14.56 13.90 -5.07
C GLN A 91 13.86 12.69 -5.68
N MET A 92 13.00 12.89 -6.68
CA MET A 92 12.32 11.83 -7.43
C MET A 92 13.22 11.14 -8.47
N LYS A 93 14.21 11.85 -9.01
CA LYS A 93 15.30 11.31 -9.84
C LYS A 93 16.21 10.37 -9.07
N ARG A 94 16.31 10.54 -7.73
CA ARG A 94 17.02 9.54 -6.94
C ARG A 94 16.27 8.24 -7.18
N PRO A 95 16.91 7.17 -7.72
CA PRO A 95 16.30 5.86 -7.64
C PRO A 95 15.87 5.71 -6.18
N ALA A 96 14.66 5.21 -5.92
CA ALA A 96 14.21 4.94 -4.56
C ALA A 96 15.40 4.29 -3.83
N THR A 97 16.07 5.05 -2.95
CA THR A 97 17.32 4.57 -2.36
C THR A 97 17.03 3.46 -1.36
N ALA A 98 15.75 3.28 -1.03
CA ALA A 98 15.22 2.03 -0.54
C ALA A 98 15.14 1.04 -1.73
N PRO A 99 16.00 0.01 -1.78
CA PRO A 99 15.82 -1.06 -2.75
C PRO A 99 14.37 -1.55 -2.69
N SER A 100 13.74 -1.75 -3.86
CA SER A 100 12.42 -2.38 -3.90
C SER A 100 12.48 -3.65 -3.06
N ILE A 101 11.40 -3.94 -2.33
CA ILE A 101 11.33 -5.21 -1.59
C ILE A 101 11.55 -6.41 -2.52
N THR A 102 11.22 -6.25 -3.81
CA THR A 102 11.47 -7.26 -4.85
C THR A 102 12.94 -7.44 -5.21
N ASP A 103 13.78 -6.44 -4.96
CA ASP A 103 15.23 -6.48 -5.21
C ASP A 103 16.02 -6.82 -3.95
N HIS A 104 15.33 -6.92 -2.80
CA HIS A 104 15.92 -7.27 -1.52
C HIS A 104 16.55 -8.67 -1.59
N PRO A 105 17.79 -8.88 -1.10
CA PRO A 105 18.48 -10.17 -1.19
C PRO A 105 17.69 -11.34 -0.62
N ILE A 106 17.02 -11.13 0.53
CA ILE A 106 16.16 -12.14 1.18
C ILE A 106 15.00 -12.55 0.27
N TRP A 107 14.36 -11.56 -0.37
CA TRP A 107 13.25 -11.84 -1.28
C TRP A 107 13.72 -12.56 -2.54
N ARG A 108 14.85 -12.14 -3.14
CA ARG A 108 15.43 -12.85 -4.29
C ARG A 108 15.76 -14.29 -3.95
N ALA A 109 16.39 -14.55 -2.80
CA ALA A 109 16.66 -15.90 -2.34
C ALA A 109 15.36 -16.71 -2.20
N TYR A 110 14.31 -16.15 -1.63
CA TYR A 110 13.00 -16.82 -1.57
C TYR A 110 12.41 -17.13 -2.96
N VAL A 111 12.46 -16.17 -3.88
CA VAL A 111 11.94 -16.33 -5.25
C VAL A 111 12.71 -17.40 -6.02
N GLU A 112 14.03 -17.46 -5.86
CA GLU A 112 14.92 -18.35 -6.61
C GLU A 112 15.00 -19.76 -6.00
N GLN A 113 14.99 -19.86 -4.67
CA GLN A 113 15.37 -21.08 -3.95
C GLN A 113 14.27 -21.59 -3.01
N GLY A 114 13.17 -20.85 -2.85
CA GLY A 114 12.04 -21.22 -2.00
C GLY A 114 12.26 -20.92 -0.51
N LEU A 115 11.57 -21.66 0.37
CA LEU A 115 11.56 -21.42 1.81
C LEU A 115 12.85 -21.81 2.54
N ALA A 116 13.56 -22.84 2.07
CA ALA A 116 14.68 -23.43 2.79
C ALA A 116 15.80 -22.44 3.16
N PRO A 117 16.26 -21.52 2.29
CA PRO A 117 17.32 -20.57 2.66
C PRO A 117 16.82 -19.41 3.52
N LEU A 118 15.50 -19.19 3.65
CA LEU A 118 14.98 -18.07 4.41
C LEU A 118 15.30 -18.20 5.90
N GLU A 119 15.34 -19.41 6.45
CA GLU A 119 15.63 -19.60 7.88
C GLU A 119 17.02 -19.05 8.26
N ALA A 120 18.02 -19.23 7.39
CA ALA A 120 19.37 -18.69 7.61
C ALA A 120 19.47 -17.18 7.34
N LEU A 121 18.67 -16.67 6.40
CA LEU A 121 18.68 -15.25 6.03
C LEU A 121 17.87 -14.37 7.01
N CYS A 122 17.00 -14.99 7.80
CA CYS A 122 16.13 -14.32 8.76
C CYS A 122 16.65 -14.30 10.20
N ASP A 123 17.88 -14.78 10.42
CA ASP A 123 18.62 -14.54 11.65
C ASP A 123 19.28 -13.15 11.58
N THR A 124 18.50 -12.11 11.85
CA THR A 124 18.92 -10.71 11.67
C THR A 124 18.23 -9.78 12.65
N GLU A 125 18.99 -8.82 13.18
CA GLU A 125 18.46 -7.74 14.02
C GLU A 125 18.10 -6.47 13.22
N ASP A 126 18.41 -6.45 11.91
CA ASP A 126 18.10 -5.32 11.05
C ASP A 126 16.57 -5.22 10.82
N PRO A 127 15.91 -4.09 11.14
CA PRO A 127 14.45 -3.98 11.05
C PRO A 127 13.90 -4.16 9.64
N ILE A 128 14.65 -3.76 8.60
CA ILE A 128 14.23 -3.93 7.21
C ILE A 128 14.29 -5.41 6.84
N ASN A 129 15.40 -6.08 7.12
CA ASN A 129 15.54 -7.52 6.89
C ASN A 129 14.48 -8.31 7.66
N LEU A 130 14.21 -7.97 8.92
CA LEU A 130 13.17 -8.60 9.74
C LEU A 130 11.79 -8.48 9.08
N MET A 131 11.43 -7.27 8.62
CA MET A 131 10.17 -7.05 7.91
C MET A 131 10.10 -7.89 6.61
N VAL A 132 11.15 -7.87 5.78
CA VAL A 132 11.18 -8.67 4.54
C VAL A 132 11.09 -10.17 4.83
N CYS A 133 11.72 -10.62 5.91
CA CYS A 133 11.67 -12.00 6.39
C CYS A 133 10.27 -12.43 6.79
N VAL A 134 9.57 -11.62 7.59
CA VAL A 134 8.18 -11.89 7.97
C VAL A 134 7.31 -12.01 6.73
N LEU A 135 7.46 -11.09 5.78
CA LEU A 135 6.68 -11.11 4.53
C LEU A 135 6.97 -12.36 3.69
N ALA A 136 8.25 -12.72 3.51
CA ALA A 136 8.67 -13.87 2.71
C ALA A 136 8.31 -15.21 3.38
N LEU A 137 8.56 -15.37 4.68
CA LEU A 137 8.25 -16.58 5.45
C LEU A 137 6.75 -16.80 5.54
N THR A 138 5.96 -15.76 5.81
CA THR A 138 4.50 -15.87 5.88
C THR A 138 3.93 -16.28 4.52
N SER A 139 4.37 -15.61 3.45
CA SER A 139 3.94 -15.91 2.07
C SER A 139 4.34 -17.32 1.63
N GLY A 140 5.61 -17.68 1.82
CA GLY A 140 6.13 -18.97 1.40
C GLY A 140 5.53 -20.11 2.18
N SER A 141 5.37 -19.97 3.50
CA SER A 141 4.76 -21.00 4.34
C SER A 141 3.32 -21.25 3.91
N TYR A 142 2.58 -20.20 3.56
CA TYR A 142 1.22 -20.35 3.04
C TYR A 142 1.21 -21.14 1.71
N LEU A 143 2.08 -20.78 0.76
CA LEU A 143 2.17 -21.46 -0.55
C LEU A 143 2.68 -22.90 -0.47
N ALA A 144 3.41 -23.24 0.58
CA ALA A 144 3.83 -24.60 0.89
C ALA A 144 2.79 -25.38 1.73
N GLU A 145 1.56 -24.85 1.86
CA GLU A 145 0.47 -25.41 2.67
C GLU A 145 0.80 -25.55 4.17
N GLN A 146 1.83 -24.85 4.63
CA GLN A 146 2.23 -24.75 6.04
C GLN A 146 1.48 -23.61 6.73
N HIS A 147 0.14 -23.64 6.68
CA HIS A 147 -0.72 -22.55 7.15
C HIS A 147 -0.48 -22.18 8.62
N ARG A 148 -0.23 -23.16 9.49
CA ARG A 148 0.10 -22.92 10.91
C ARG A 148 1.37 -22.08 11.05
N ARG A 149 2.43 -22.44 10.33
CA ARG A 149 3.71 -21.71 10.32
C ARG A 149 3.52 -20.28 9.80
N SER A 150 2.74 -20.13 8.72
CA SER A 150 2.37 -18.80 8.18
C SER A 150 1.70 -17.93 9.26
N ALA A 151 0.71 -18.47 9.97
CA ALA A 151 0.03 -17.76 11.04
C ALA A 151 0.94 -17.46 12.26
N ASP A 152 1.83 -18.38 12.64
CA ASP A 152 2.70 -18.21 13.79
C ASP A 152 3.72 -17.08 13.57
N VAL A 153 4.39 -17.05 12.41
CA VAL A 153 5.32 -15.97 12.03
C VAL A 153 4.63 -14.62 12.04
N LEU A 154 3.44 -14.55 11.44
CA LEU A 154 2.70 -13.30 11.33
C LEU A 154 2.20 -12.81 12.70
N ARG A 155 1.74 -13.73 13.57
CA ARG A 155 1.30 -13.41 14.93
C ARG A 155 2.43 -12.80 15.75
N GLU A 156 3.61 -13.40 15.73
CA GLU A 156 4.78 -12.91 16.46
C GLU A 156 5.14 -11.49 16.04
N PHE A 157 5.15 -11.21 14.74
CA PHE A 157 5.43 -9.87 14.23
C PHE A 157 4.32 -8.88 14.59
N CYS A 158 3.06 -9.25 14.42
CA CYS A 158 1.92 -8.39 14.73
C CYS A 158 1.82 -8.05 16.22
N ASP A 159 2.22 -8.95 17.13
CA ASP A 159 2.27 -8.71 18.57
C ASP A 159 3.34 -7.65 18.95
N GLN A 160 4.32 -7.38 18.08
CA GLN A 160 5.35 -6.35 18.27
C GLN A 160 4.95 -4.98 17.69
N LEU A 161 3.94 -4.92 16.83
CA LEU A 161 3.51 -3.68 16.19
C LEU A 161 2.75 -2.79 17.19
N ARG A 162 3.20 -1.55 17.32
CA ARG A 162 2.50 -0.54 18.13
C ARG A 162 1.44 0.15 17.27
N THR A 163 0.19 0.13 17.74
CA THR A 163 -0.88 0.94 17.13
C THR A 163 -0.59 2.43 17.38
N HIS A 164 -0.61 3.22 16.30
CA HIS A 164 -0.55 4.68 16.37
C HIS A 164 -1.92 5.25 16.00
N ALA A 165 -2.25 6.46 16.46
CA ALA A 165 -3.55 7.06 16.21
C ALA A 165 -3.81 7.19 14.69
N GLY A 166 -4.92 6.60 14.21
CA GLY A 166 -5.42 6.78 12.83
C GLY A 166 -5.23 5.60 11.88
N SER A 167 -4.29 4.67 12.12
CA SER A 167 -4.15 3.46 11.30
C SER A 167 -3.71 2.24 12.11
N ASP A 168 -4.18 1.06 11.72
CA ASP A 168 -3.74 -0.19 12.31
C ASP A 168 -2.64 -0.80 11.44
N PRO A 169 -1.35 -0.74 11.83
CA PRO A 169 -0.24 -1.22 11.01
C PRO A 169 -0.35 -2.72 10.68
N ARG A 170 -1.13 -3.48 11.45
CA ARG A 170 -1.40 -4.89 11.19
C ARG A 170 -2.17 -5.10 9.88
N GLU A 171 -3.08 -4.21 9.53
CA GLU A 171 -3.79 -4.27 8.25
C GLU A 171 -2.84 -4.07 7.06
N GLU A 172 -1.90 -3.13 7.18
CA GLU A 172 -0.91 -2.87 6.14
C GLU A 172 0.00 -4.08 5.93
N VAL A 173 0.47 -4.69 7.02
CA VAL A 173 1.29 -5.90 6.97
C VAL A 173 0.53 -7.05 6.30
N ILE A 174 -0.73 -7.29 6.66
CA ILE A 174 -1.55 -8.33 6.01
C ILE A 174 -1.72 -8.02 4.52
N ALA A 175 -1.97 -6.76 4.16
CA ALA A 175 -2.05 -6.34 2.76
C ALA A 175 -0.75 -6.61 1.99
N PHE A 176 0.40 -6.33 2.60
CA PHE A 176 1.71 -6.63 2.01
C PHE A 176 1.95 -8.12 1.83
N VAL A 177 1.66 -8.95 2.84
CA VAL A 177 1.76 -10.42 2.74
C VAL A 177 0.87 -10.94 1.60
N ALA A 178 -0.34 -10.41 1.49
CA ALA A 178 -1.28 -10.78 0.43
C ALA A 178 -0.79 -10.42 -0.96
N GLY A 179 -0.27 -9.19 -1.13
CA GLY A 179 0.32 -8.71 -2.37
C GLY A 179 1.50 -9.57 -2.80
N MET A 180 2.40 -9.87 -1.87
CA MET A 180 3.59 -10.71 -2.11
C MET A 180 3.22 -12.14 -2.50
N THR A 181 2.25 -12.73 -1.81
CA THR A 181 1.76 -14.08 -2.11
C THR A 181 1.07 -14.14 -3.47
N SER A 182 0.28 -13.11 -3.81
CA SER A 182 -0.34 -12.96 -5.14
C SER A 182 0.69 -12.81 -6.25
N GLN A 183 1.72 -11.99 -6.04
CA GLN A 183 2.81 -11.83 -6.98
C GLN A 183 3.54 -13.15 -7.21
N ARG A 184 3.84 -13.90 -6.15
CA ARG A 184 4.50 -15.19 -6.24
C ARG A 184 3.65 -16.22 -6.98
N LEU A 185 2.35 -16.28 -6.71
CA LEU A 185 1.44 -17.16 -7.46
C LEU A 185 1.44 -16.83 -8.96
N ARG A 186 1.38 -15.54 -9.33
CA ARG A 186 1.48 -15.11 -10.74
C ARG A 186 2.77 -15.58 -11.40
N GLN A 187 3.91 -15.47 -10.72
CA GLN A 187 5.20 -15.97 -11.23
C GLN A 187 5.19 -17.48 -11.46
N LEU A 188 4.42 -18.23 -10.65
CA LEU A 188 4.24 -19.67 -10.79
C LEU A 188 3.16 -20.04 -11.81
N GLY A 189 2.61 -19.08 -12.56
CA GLY A 189 1.51 -19.30 -13.51
C GLY A 189 0.17 -19.64 -12.85
N LYS A 190 0.03 -19.31 -11.56
CA LYS A 190 -1.17 -19.56 -10.75
C LYS A 190 -1.86 -18.25 -10.39
N GLY A 191 -3.13 -18.33 -10.02
CA GLY A 191 -3.91 -17.23 -9.46
C GLY A 191 -4.61 -17.68 -8.20
N TRP A 192 -4.99 -16.72 -7.36
CA TRP A 192 -5.90 -16.98 -6.26
C TRP A 192 -7.33 -17.10 -6.78
N THR A 193 -8.09 -18.07 -6.28
CA THR A 193 -9.55 -18.00 -6.32
C THR A 193 -10.06 -17.05 -5.23
N LEU A 194 -11.32 -16.63 -5.32
CA LEU A 194 -11.96 -15.86 -4.24
C LEU A 194 -11.94 -16.61 -2.91
N SER A 195 -12.14 -17.93 -2.94
CA SER A 195 -12.11 -18.78 -1.76
C SER A 195 -10.72 -18.82 -1.13
N ASP A 196 -9.66 -18.90 -1.95
CA ASP A 196 -8.29 -18.83 -1.45
C ASP A 196 -8.07 -17.49 -0.73
N TRP A 197 -8.55 -16.39 -1.33
CA TRP A 197 -8.39 -15.03 -0.79
C TRP A 197 -9.03 -14.91 0.58
N GLN A 198 -10.26 -15.37 0.69
CA GLN A 198 -11.00 -15.37 1.94
C GLN A 198 -10.32 -16.24 3.00
N ALA A 199 -9.83 -17.42 2.64
CA ALA A 199 -9.16 -18.33 3.57
C ALA A 199 -7.88 -17.72 4.14
N ALA A 200 -7.01 -17.14 3.30
CA ALA A 200 -5.78 -16.53 3.79
C ALA A 200 -6.02 -15.26 4.60
N MET A 201 -6.94 -14.39 4.16
CA MET A 201 -7.23 -13.15 4.89
C MET A 201 -7.82 -13.42 6.27
N ARG A 202 -8.65 -14.47 6.42
CA ARG A 202 -9.12 -14.92 7.73
C ARG A 202 -7.97 -15.44 8.59
N LEU A 203 -7.15 -16.35 8.04
CA LEU A 203 -5.99 -16.90 8.73
C LEU A 203 -5.05 -15.81 9.25
N TRP A 204 -4.70 -14.85 8.40
CA TRP A 204 -3.78 -13.76 8.73
C TRP A 204 -4.43 -12.69 9.62
N GLY A 205 -5.71 -12.38 9.39
CA GLY A 205 -6.49 -11.49 10.26
C GLY A 205 -6.60 -12.02 11.69
N GLU A 206 -6.86 -13.31 11.86
CA GLU A 206 -6.85 -14.00 13.16
C GLU A 206 -5.45 -13.98 13.80
N ALA A 207 -4.40 -14.26 13.02
CA ALA A 207 -3.02 -14.21 13.51
C ALA A 207 -2.65 -12.83 14.07
N CYS A 208 -3.07 -11.74 13.41
CA CYS A 208 -2.83 -10.37 13.87
C CYS A 208 -3.89 -9.81 14.82
N ARG A 209 -4.91 -10.60 15.20
CA ARG A 209 -6.03 -10.16 16.05
C ARG A 209 -6.69 -8.88 15.52
N LEU A 210 -6.94 -8.84 14.21
CA LEU A 210 -7.78 -7.79 13.61
C LEU A 210 -9.21 -7.94 14.12
N GLU A 211 -9.90 -6.82 14.32
CA GLU A 211 -11.32 -6.86 14.69
C GLU A 211 -12.16 -7.57 13.62
N GLU A 212 -13.25 -8.20 14.06
CA GLU A 212 -14.16 -8.92 13.19
C GLU A 212 -14.69 -8.00 12.06
N GLY A 213 -14.71 -8.53 10.83
CA GLY A 213 -15.07 -7.78 9.63
C GLY A 213 -14.00 -6.82 9.09
N ARG A 214 -12.88 -6.55 9.78
CA ARG A 214 -11.76 -5.78 9.20
C ARG A 214 -11.06 -6.56 8.10
N ALA A 215 -10.89 -7.87 8.30
CA ALA A 215 -10.35 -8.75 7.26
C ALA A 215 -11.22 -8.78 6.00
N ASP A 216 -12.55 -8.77 6.15
CA ASP A 216 -13.49 -8.74 5.02
C ASP A 216 -13.41 -7.41 4.26
N ARG A 217 -13.35 -6.27 4.96
CA ARG A 217 -13.13 -4.97 4.32
C ARG A 217 -11.78 -4.90 3.59
N LEU A 218 -10.75 -5.55 4.12
CA LEU A 218 -9.45 -5.63 3.48
C LEU A 218 -9.52 -6.42 2.16
N ILE A 219 -10.26 -7.55 2.14
CA ILE A 219 -10.53 -8.30 0.91
C ILE A 219 -11.16 -7.40 -0.14
N GLU A 220 -12.25 -6.71 0.21
CA GLU A 220 -12.94 -5.82 -0.73
C GLU A 220 -12.07 -4.66 -1.22
N ARG A 221 -11.13 -4.19 -0.40
CA ARG A 221 -10.19 -3.13 -0.78
C ARG A 221 -9.15 -3.65 -1.77
N LEU A 222 -8.62 -4.85 -1.56
CA LEU A 222 -7.56 -5.44 -2.39
C LEU A 222 -8.08 -5.99 -3.74
N GLN A 223 -9.39 -6.16 -3.87
CA GLN A 223 -10.06 -6.61 -5.10
C GLN A 223 -10.51 -5.49 -6.03
N ARG A 224 -10.46 -4.24 -5.57
CA ARG A 224 -10.79 -3.04 -6.36
C ARG A 224 -9.57 -2.49 -7.06
#